data_AF-A0A8S3FKB1-F1
#
_entry.id   AF-A0A8S3FKB1-F1
#
_cell.length_a   1.000
_cell.length_b   1.000
_cell.length_c   1.000
_cell.angle_alpha   90.00
_cell.angle_beta   90.00
_cell.angle_gamma   90.00
#
_symmetry.space_group_name_H-M   'P 1'
#
loop_
_entity.id
_entity.type
_entity.pdbx_description
1 polymer ?
#
loop_
_entity_poly.entity_id
_entity_poly.type
_entity_poly.pdbx_seq_one_letter_code
_entity_poly.pdbx_strand_id
1 'polypeptide(L)'
;MAGYHVSSLKPNEVSANLRAGTFALKWTEDTNKSGSPIAVHLSVDPKGFYLICQNKITKESECFDITLIHDTRTGAEVSLPRGAIENDQMNIGIKDVPLSLKWLTIYYGNTFVPDRDLRVIHFSFPSTAIAREWTDKLFQYG
;
A
#
# COMPACT_ATOMS: atom_id res chain seq x y z
N MET A 1 -11.20 -43.18 -18.31
CA MET A 1 -10.76 -42.61 -17.02
C MET A 1 -10.19 -41.22 -17.30
N ALA A 2 -10.86 -40.16 -16.86
CA ALA A 2 -10.34 -38.79 -16.95
C ALA A 2 -10.20 -38.26 -15.51
N GLY A 3 -8.98 -37.93 -15.11
CA GLY A 3 -8.66 -37.41 -13.79
C GLY A 3 -9.05 -35.94 -13.69
N TYR A 4 -9.90 -35.62 -12.70
CA TYR A 4 -10.17 -34.24 -12.32
C TYR A 4 -8.96 -33.73 -11.50
N HIS A 5 -8.23 -32.77 -12.06
CA HIS A 5 -7.28 -31.98 -11.28
C HIS A 5 -8.10 -30.94 -10.49
N VAL A 6 -8.46 -31.27 -9.25
CA VAL A 6 -8.99 -30.27 -8.31
C VAL A 6 -7.79 -29.45 -7.82
N SER A 7 -7.62 -28.26 -8.35
CA SER A 7 -6.71 -27.27 -7.79
C SER A 7 -7.22 -26.88 -6.41
N SER A 8 -6.65 -27.46 -5.35
CA SER A 8 -6.88 -27.03 -3.98
C SER A 8 -6.40 -25.57 -3.83
N LEU A 9 -7.34 -24.65 -3.65
CA LEU A 9 -7.04 -23.29 -3.23
C LEU A 9 -6.54 -23.37 -1.78
N LYS A 10 -5.24 -23.20 -1.58
CA LYS A 10 -4.70 -23.03 -0.22
C LYS A 10 -5.11 -21.64 0.29
N PRO A 11 -5.56 -21.51 1.54
CA PRO A 11 -5.72 -20.20 2.15
C PRO A 11 -4.38 -19.45 2.07
N ASN A 12 -4.38 -18.26 1.48
CA ASN A 12 -3.18 -17.41 1.47
C ASN A 12 -2.95 -16.92 2.90
N GLU A 13 -2.02 -17.55 3.62
CA GLU A 13 -1.59 -17.04 4.92
C GLU A 13 -0.86 -15.71 4.73
N VAL A 14 -1.26 -14.71 5.52
CA VAL A 14 -0.62 -13.40 5.50
C VAL A 14 0.84 -13.53 5.96
N SER A 15 1.76 -12.96 5.18
CA SER A 15 3.20 -13.01 5.50
C SER A 15 3.47 -12.47 6.92
N ALA A 16 4.47 -13.03 7.60
CA ALA A 16 4.85 -12.58 8.94
C ALA A 16 5.24 -11.09 8.96
N ASN A 17 5.88 -10.61 7.90
CA ASN A 17 6.28 -9.21 7.76
C ASN A 17 5.07 -8.28 7.67
N LEU A 18 4.07 -8.62 6.85
CA LEU A 18 2.86 -7.80 6.71
C LEU A 18 2.02 -7.79 8.00
N ARG A 19 2.00 -8.90 8.75
CA ARG A 19 1.34 -8.96 10.08
C ARG A 19 2.08 -8.16 11.14
N ALA A 20 3.41 -8.28 11.19
CA ALA A 20 4.24 -7.50 12.11
C ALA A 20 4.15 -5.99 11.81
N GLY A 21 3.98 -5.66 10.54
CA GLY A 21 3.81 -4.32 10.04
C GLY A 21 5.13 -3.63 9.73
N THR A 22 5.01 -2.48 9.08
CA THR A 22 6.14 -1.73 8.54
C THR A 22 5.91 -0.24 8.74
N PHE A 23 6.97 0.49 9.05
CA PHE A 23 6.94 1.95 9.03
C PHE A 23 6.86 2.47 7.59
N ALA A 24 5.93 3.39 7.35
CA ALA A 24 5.78 4.04 6.06
C ALA A 24 5.40 5.52 6.23
N LEU A 25 5.58 6.31 5.17
CA LEU A 25 4.97 7.61 5.04
C LEU A 25 3.74 7.50 4.13
N LYS A 26 2.58 7.94 4.59
CA LYS A 26 1.31 7.95 3.88
C LYS A 26 1.01 9.34 3.31
N TRP A 27 0.50 9.39 2.08
CA TRP A 27 -0.15 10.59 1.56
C TRP A 27 -1.27 10.24 0.59
N THR A 28 -2.18 11.19 0.41
CA THR A 28 -3.29 11.15 -0.54
C THR A 28 -3.26 12.41 -1.38
N GLU A 29 -4.07 12.48 -2.44
CA GLU A 29 -4.24 13.71 -3.22
C GLU A 29 -4.70 14.90 -2.35
N ASP A 30 -5.50 14.65 -1.31
CA ASP A 30 -5.89 15.69 -0.35
C ASP A 30 -4.77 16.09 0.62
N THR A 31 -3.90 15.13 1.01
CA THR A 31 -2.73 15.41 1.86
C THR A 31 -1.72 16.31 1.14
N ASN A 32 -1.68 16.28 -0.19
CA ASN A 32 -0.87 17.20 -0.98
C ASN A 32 -1.19 18.68 -0.71
N LYS A 33 -2.38 19.00 -0.16
CA LYS A 33 -2.77 20.37 0.20
C LYS A 33 -2.14 20.84 1.52
N SER A 34 -1.82 19.93 2.45
CA SER A 34 -1.17 20.28 3.74
C SER A 34 0.36 20.31 3.66
N GLY A 35 0.94 19.77 2.58
CA GLY A 35 2.38 19.87 2.31
C GLY A 35 3.27 18.95 3.15
N SER A 36 2.73 17.95 3.86
CA SER A 36 3.55 16.99 4.63
C SER A 36 2.93 15.60 4.67
N PRO A 37 3.71 14.52 4.45
CA PRO A 37 3.22 13.17 4.54
C PRO A 37 3.05 12.73 6.01
N ILE A 38 2.20 11.73 6.23
CA ILE A 38 1.85 11.22 7.57
C ILE A 38 2.70 10.00 7.88
N ALA A 39 3.40 10.00 9.03
CA ALA A 39 4.12 8.84 9.51
C ALA A 39 3.16 7.77 10.06
N VAL A 40 3.20 6.56 9.48
CA VAL A 40 2.26 5.47 9.81
C VAL A 40 2.96 4.15 10.11
N HIS A 41 2.26 3.27 10.83
CA HIS A 41 2.54 1.84 10.89
C HIS A 41 1.50 1.11 10.05
N LEU A 42 1.95 0.46 8.99
CA LEU A 42 1.10 -0.29 8.07
C LEU A 42 1.19 -1.78 8.40
N SER A 43 0.07 -2.46 8.62
CA SER A 43 0.01 -3.90 8.88
C SER A 43 -1.22 -4.52 8.22
N VAL A 44 -1.22 -5.84 8.04
CA VAL A 44 -2.40 -6.60 7.59
C VAL A 44 -2.86 -7.51 8.73
N ASP A 45 -4.17 -7.61 8.93
CA ASP A 45 -4.70 -8.50 9.96
C ASP A 45 -4.36 -9.98 9.65
N PRO A 46 -4.35 -10.88 10.64
CA PRO A 46 -3.93 -12.27 10.42
C PRO A 46 -4.73 -13.03 9.36
N LYS A 47 -5.98 -12.61 9.07
CA LYS A 47 -6.85 -13.24 8.08
C LYS A 47 -6.74 -12.60 6.69
N GLY A 48 -6.08 -11.46 6.54
CA GLY A 48 -5.90 -10.80 5.24
C GLY A 48 -7.12 -10.05 4.74
N PHE A 49 -8.03 -9.64 5.63
CA PHE A 49 -9.23 -8.89 5.29
C PHE A 49 -9.03 -7.37 5.36
N TYR A 50 -8.16 -6.92 6.26
CA TYR A 50 -7.97 -5.51 6.54
C TYR A 50 -6.52 -5.10 6.45
N LEU A 51 -6.27 -4.04 5.67
CA LEU A 51 -5.07 -3.24 5.75
C LEU A 51 -5.28 -2.19 6.85
N ILE A 52 -4.42 -2.21 7.87
CA ILE A 52 -4.49 -1.36 9.04
C ILE A 52 -3.38 -0.32 8.93
N CYS A 53 -3.76 0.95 8.95
CA CYS A 53 -2.85 2.08 8.88
C CYS A 53 -2.98 2.89 10.17
N GLN A 54 -2.01 2.75 11.07
CA GLN A 54 -2.00 3.48 12.34
C GLN A 54 -1.10 4.71 12.26
N ASN A 55 -1.63 5.88 12.60
CA ASN A 55 -0.85 7.11 12.72
C ASN A 55 0.16 6.98 13.89
N LYS A 56 1.45 7.21 13.62
CA LYS A 56 2.49 7.07 14.65
C LYS A 56 2.41 8.13 15.75
N ILE A 57 1.85 9.30 15.44
CA ILE A 57 1.72 10.44 16.36
C ILE A 57 0.40 10.33 17.13
N THR A 58 -0.74 10.32 16.44
CA THR A 58 -2.07 10.34 17.09
C THR A 58 -2.50 8.98 17.63
N LYS A 59 -1.86 7.88 17.17
CA LYS A 59 -2.22 6.48 17.47
C LYS A 59 -3.58 6.04 16.92
N GLU A 60 -4.30 6.91 16.24
CA GLU A 60 -5.54 6.57 15.54
C GLU A 60 -5.25 5.59 14.41
N SER A 61 -6.19 4.68 14.17
CA SER A 61 -6.05 3.64 13.15
C SER A 61 -7.17 3.76 12.13
N GLU A 62 -6.78 3.74 10.86
CA GLU A 62 -7.68 3.61 9.72
C GLU A 62 -7.59 2.16 9.21
N CYS A 63 -8.73 1.52 8.99
CA CYS A 63 -8.80 0.17 8.42
C CYS A 63 -9.39 0.25 7.02
N PHE A 64 -8.70 -0.35 6.05
CA PHE A 64 -9.16 -0.48 4.67
C PHE A 64 -9.52 -1.93 4.40
N ASP A 65 -10.72 -2.15 3.86
CA ASP A 65 -11.14 -3.46 3.39
C ASP A 65 -10.34 -3.83 2.14
N ILE A 66 -9.58 -4.92 2.21
CA ILE A 66 -8.72 -5.39 1.12
C ILE A 66 -9.54 -5.80 -0.10
N THR A 67 -10.80 -6.22 0.07
CA THR A 67 -11.69 -6.57 -1.06
C THR A 67 -12.05 -5.38 -1.94
N LEU A 68 -11.84 -4.15 -1.44
CA LEU A 68 -12.04 -2.92 -2.21
C LEU A 68 -10.77 -2.48 -2.95
N ILE A 69 -9.64 -3.18 -2.78
CA ILE A 69 -8.41 -2.90 -3.52
C ILE A 69 -8.56 -3.45 -4.93
N HIS A 70 -8.45 -2.56 -5.90
CA HIS A 70 -8.56 -2.88 -7.32
C HIS A 70 -7.19 -3.10 -7.96
N ASP A 71 -6.17 -2.38 -7.49
CA ASP A 71 -4.83 -2.44 -8.05
C ASP A 71 -3.79 -1.93 -7.04
N THR A 72 -2.59 -2.49 -7.10
CA THR A 72 -1.43 -2.05 -6.32
C THR A 72 -0.22 -1.94 -7.22
N ARG A 73 0.48 -0.80 -7.18
CA ARG A 73 1.63 -0.54 -8.06
C ARG A 73 2.85 -0.02 -7.31
N THR A 74 4.02 -0.38 -7.81
CA THR A 74 5.31 0.18 -7.41
C THR A 74 6.16 0.46 -8.66
N GLY A 75 7.23 1.22 -8.54
CA GLY A 75 8.15 1.50 -9.64
C GLY A 75 7.83 2.77 -10.43
N ALA A 76 8.54 2.92 -11.56
CA ALA A 76 8.47 4.09 -12.44
C ALA A 76 7.14 4.22 -13.20
N GLU A 77 6.31 3.18 -13.21
CA GLU A 77 4.98 3.20 -13.82
C GLU A 77 3.95 4.02 -13.02
N VAL A 78 4.32 4.40 -11.80
CA VAL A 78 3.53 5.30 -10.97
C VAL A 78 4.04 6.72 -11.19
N SER A 79 3.15 7.64 -11.57
CA SER A 79 3.51 9.06 -11.68
C SER A 79 3.76 9.66 -10.30
N LEU A 80 4.88 10.36 -10.11
CA LEU A 80 5.14 11.12 -8.87
C LEU A 80 3.99 12.11 -8.62
N PRO A 81 3.61 12.34 -7.35
CA PRO A 81 2.55 13.28 -7.05
C PRO A 81 3.01 14.63 -7.57
N ARG A 82 2.30 15.17 -8.56
CA ARG A 82 2.56 16.54 -9.03
C ARG A 82 1.94 17.46 -7.97
N GLY A 83 2.73 17.92 -7.00
CA GLY A 83 2.16 18.64 -5.85
C GLY A 83 3.18 19.19 -4.86
N ALA A 84 2.66 19.74 -3.76
CA ALA A 84 3.38 20.57 -2.78
C ALA A 84 4.26 19.79 -1.78
N ILE A 85 4.23 18.46 -1.79
CA ILE A 85 5.12 17.65 -0.94
C ILE A 85 6.42 17.42 -1.71
N GLU A 86 7.51 17.96 -1.19
CA GLU A 86 8.83 17.77 -1.77
C GLU A 86 9.24 16.29 -1.72
N ASN A 87 9.86 15.79 -2.80
CA ASN A 87 10.33 14.40 -2.89
C ASN A 87 11.20 14.00 -1.69
N ASP A 88 12.00 14.93 -1.17
CA ASP A 88 12.89 14.69 -0.02
C ASP A 88 12.13 14.39 1.27
N GLN A 89 10.94 14.97 1.47
CA GLN A 89 10.10 14.69 2.64
C GLN A 89 9.45 13.31 2.56
N MET A 90 9.27 12.78 1.35
CA MET A 90 8.73 11.43 1.11
C MET A 90 9.83 10.36 1.07
N ASN A 91 11.10 10.77 0.96
CA ASN A 91 12.24 9.89 0.78
C ASN A 91 12.82 9.40 2.11
N ILE A 92 12.34 8.24 2.57
CA ILE A 92 12.84 7.56 3.76
C ILE A 92 13.82 6.42 3.41
N GLY A 93 14.74 6.12 4.33
CA GLY A 93 15.76 5.07 4.13
C GLY A 93 16.93 5.52 3.26
N ILE A 94 17.41 4.64 2.37
CA ILE A 94 18.60 4.90 1.53
C ILE A 94 18.27 5.96 0.48
N LYS A 95 18.99 7.09 0.51
CA LYS A 95 18.69 8.26 -0.34
C LYS A 95 19.09 8.08 -1.81
N ASP A 96 20.07 7.22 -2.11
CA ASP A 96 20.56 6.97 -3.47
C ASP A 96 19.62 6.10 -4.31
N VAL A 97 18.55 5.57 -3.71
CA VAL A 97 17.53 4.80 -4.41
C VAL A 97 16.38 5.73 -4.81
N PRO A 98 15.97 5.76 -6.10
CA PRO A 98 14.83 6.54 -6.54
C PRO A 98 13.58 6.29 -5.69
N LEU A 99 12.90 7.36 -5.28
CA LEU A 99 11.67 7.30 -4.47
C LEU A 99 10.61 6.39 -5.12
N SER A 100 10.50 6.43 -6.44
CA SER A 100 9.55 5.60 -7.20
C SER A 100 9.81 4.10 -7.09
N LEU A 101 11.00 3.66 -6.67
CA LEU A 101 11.25 2.24 -6.40
C LEU A 101 10.93 1.84 -4.95
N LYS A 102 10.58 2.80 -4.10
CA LYS A 102 10.37 2.60 -2.66
C LYS A 102 8.94 2.87 -2.22
N TRP A 103 8.02 3.02 -3.15
CA TRP A 103 6.64 3.34 -2.84
C TRP A 103 5.65 2.26 -3.26
N LEU A 104 4.44 2.37 -2.75
CA LEU A 104 3.26 1.61 -3.11
C LEU A 104 2.14 2.60 -3.36
N THR A 105 1.44 2.44 -4.48
CA THR A 105 0.17 3.10 -4.76
C THR A 105 -0.93 2.06 -4.72
N ILE A 106 -1.97 2.32 -3.95
CA ILE A 106 -3.16 1.48 -3.86
C ILE A 106 -4.33 2.24 -4.48
N TYR A 107 -4.96 1.61 -5.46
CA TYR A 107 -6.24 2.03 -6.02
C TYR A 107 -7.33 1.22 -5.33
N TYR A 108 -8.25 1.90 -4.64
CA TYR A 108 -9.29 1.22 -3.86
C TYR A 108 -10.61 1.97 -3.92
N GLY A 109 -11.73 1.26 -3.83
CA GLY A 109 -13.05 1.87 -3.92
C GLY A 109 -14.16 0.88 -4.19
N ASN A 110 -15.40 1.37 -4.24
CA ASN A 110 -16.54 0.54 -4.63
C ASN A 110 -16.73 0.50 -6.17
N THR A 111 -15.95 1.27 -6.92
CA THR A 111 -16.06 1.36 -8.38
C THR A 111 -14.69 1.57 -9.02
N PHE A 112 -14.51 1.06 -10.24
CA PHE A 112 -13.35 1.35 -11.08
C PHE A 112 -13.42 2.69 -11.83
N VAL A 113 -14.48 3.49 -11.61
CA VAL A 113 -14.69 4.76 -12.31
C VAL A 113 -14.02 5.90 -11.52
N PRO A 114 -13.01 6.58 -12.07
CA PRO A 114 -12.27 7.65 -11.37
C PRO A 114 -13.18 8.73 -10.75
N ASP A 115 -14.21 9.16 -11.47
CA ASP A 115 -15.09 10.26 -11.05
C ASP A 115 -16.19 9.85 -10.05
N ARG A 116 -16.14 8.64 -9.49
CA ARG A 116 -17.14 8.16 -8.51
C ARG A 116 -16.54 7.93 -7.13
N ASP A 117 -15.92 6.78 -6.91
CA ASP A 117 -15.39 6.39 -5.60
C ASP A 117 -14.08 5.61 -5.72
N LEU A 118 -13.35 5.79 -6.82
CA LEU A 118 -11.99 5.29 -6.92
C LEU A 118 -11.06 6.25 -6.16
N ARG A 119 -10.39 5.73 -5.15
CA ARG A 119 -9.46 6.48 -4.31
C ARG A 119 -8.05 5.98 -4.53
N VAL A 120 -7.10 6.89 -4.38
CA VAL A 120 -5.67 6.60 -4.50
C VAL A 120 -4.99 6.98 -3.21
N ILE A 121 -4.27 6.02 -2.63
CA ILE A 121 -3.43 6.23 -1.46
C ILE A 121 -2.02 5.76 -1.77
N HIS A 122 -1.05 6.53 -1.29
CA HIS A 122 0.35 6.26 -1.53
C HIS A 122 1.09 6.05 -0.21
N PHE A 123 2.07 5.16 -0.27
CA PHE A 123 2.97 4.85 0.83
C PHE A 123 4.41 4.85 0.34
N SER A 124 5.35 5.42 1.09
CA SER A 124 6.79 5.23 0.87
C SER A 124 7.40 4.41 2.00
N PHE A 125 8.39 3.58 1.65
CA PHE A 125 9.04 2.62 2.52
C PHE A 125 10.55 2.85 2.58
N PRO A 126 11.24 2.34 3.62
CA PRO A 126 12.68 2.48 3.74
C PRO A 126 13.50 1.77 2.65
N SER A 127 12.93 0.78 1.95
CA SER A 127 13.63 0.00 0.94
C SER A 127 12.73 -0.50 -0.20
N THR A 128 13.33 -0.76 -1.36
CA THR A 128 12.66 -1.33 -2.53
C THR A 128 12.12 -2.74 -2.27
N ALA A 129 12.83 -3.53 -1.46
CA ALA A 129 12.41 -4.88 -1.13
C ALA A 129 11.08 -4.89 -0.37
N ILE A 130 10.92 -3.96 0.59
CA ILE A 130 9.68 -3.78 1.34
C ILE A 130 8.57 -3.31 0.39
N ALA A 131 8.81 -2.29 -0.41
CA ALA A 131 7.81 -1.77 -1.34
C ALA A 131 7.28 -2.85 -2.29
N ARG A 132 8.17 -3.70 -2.82
CA ARG A 132 7.81 -4.85 -3.66
C ARG A 132 7.02 -5.90 -2.89
N GLU A 133 7.46 -6.30 -1.70
CA GLU A 133 6.72 -7.29 -0.88
C GLU A 133 5.28 -6.82 -0.64
N TRP A 134 5.12 -5.56 -0.23
CA TRP A 134 3.79 -4.99 0.01
C TRP A 134 2.93 -4.96 -1.24
N THR A 135 3.50 -4.57 -2.39
CA THR A 135 2.78 -4.54 -3.68
C THR A 135 2.34 -5.95 -4.10
N ASP A 136 3.27 -6.91 -4.11
CA ASP A 136 3.00 -8.27 -4.59
C ASP A 136 2.02 -9.01 -3.69
N LYS A 137 2.08 -8.77 -2.38
CA LYS A 137 1.26 -9.49 -1.39
C LYS A 137 -0.12 -8.91 -1.21
N LEU A 138 -0.29 -7.59 -1.19
CA LEU A 138 -1.62 -7.00 -1.04
C LEU A 138 -2.57 -7.44 -2.15
N PHE A 139 -2.10 -7.48 -3.40
CA PHE A 139 -2.91 -7.94 -4.52
C PHE A 139 -3.28 -9.43 -4.44
N GLN A 140 -2.51 -10.26 -3.73
CA GLN A 140 -2.80 -11.69 -3.55
C GLN A 140 -3.89 -11.96 -2.51
N TYR A 141 -4.26 -10.97 -1.70
CA TYR A 141 -5.29 -11.10 -0.67
C TYR A 141 -6.66 -10.54 -1.09
N GLY A 142 -6.70 -9.71 -2.15
CA GLY A 142 -7.92 -9.14 -2.74
C GLY A 142 -8.58 -10.04 -3.77
#